data_AF-A0A951V696-F1
#
_entry.id   AF-A0A951V696-F1
#
_cell.length_a   1.000
_cell.length_b   1.000
_cell.length_c   1.000
_cell.angle_alpha   90.00
_cell.angle_beta   90.00
_cell.angle_gamma   90.00
#
_symmetry.space_group_name_H-M   'P 1'
#
loop_
_entity.id
_entity.type
_entity.pdbx_description
1 polymer ?
#
loop_
_entity_poly.entity_id
_entity_poly.type
_entity_poly.pdbx_seq_one_letter_code
_entity_poly.pdbx_strand_id
1 'polypeptide(L)'
;MSKVESATRYIFVTGGVTSSLGKGIISASLAKLLQARGYTATIQKLDPYINIDPGTLNPYEHGECYVTEDGAETDLDLGHYERFLNVPTSQANNVTTGRIYQSVIDKERRGDYLGETVQVIPHITDEIKHCIKLLGEDNKYDFVITEIGGTVGDIESLPYIEAIRQLRWELGNRCIVVHLTLVPYLAAAKELKTKPTQHSVKTMQEYGVQPDILVCRTEKPLNDSIKNKIALFCNVSPAAVIESIDTDSIYRVPLLMLEEKLDLQVLKKAQMSPNCTPELQTWEEFINRLQNPEKTVKIALVGKYVELMDAYKSIIESLIHAGTSNKCKVDLKMVHSEHIEKGNIDNLLAGVSGIIVAPGFGERGIEGKISAITYARTKRIPFLGICLGMQCATIEFARN
;
A
#
# COMPACT_ATOMS: atom_id res chain seq x y z
N MET A 1 -12.45 14.85 34.24
CA MET A 1 -12.05 13.48 33.87
C MET A 1 -10.72 13.56 33.16
N SER A 2 -9.64 13.07 33.78
CA SER A 2 -8.33 12.97 33.11
C SER A 2 -8.49 12.01 31.93
N LYS A 3 -8.35 12.51 30.70
CA LYS A 3 -8.20 11.64 29.52
C LYS A 3 -7.03 10.72 29.83
N VAL A 4 -7.29 9.42 29.95
CA VAL A 4 -6.23 8.41 29.98
C VAL A 4 -5.46 8.62 28.69
N GLU A 5 -4.21 9.08 28.81
CA GLU A 5 -3.37 9.31 27.64
C GLU A 5 -3.25 7.97 26.89
N SER A 6 -3.68 7.95 25.62
CA SER A 6 -3.72 6.73 24.82
C SER A 6 -2.33 6.09 24.77
N ALA A 7 -2.29 4.78 25.04
CA ALA A 7 -1.06 4.00 25.04
C ALA A 7 -0.57 3.68 23.61
N THR A 8 -1.25 4.12 22.56
CA THR A 8 -0.90 3.81 21.17
C THR A 8 0.44 4.44 20.78
N ARG A 9 1.26 3.65 20.07
CA ARG A 9 2.52 4.08 19.45
C ARG A 9 2.27 4.38 17.97
N TYR A 10 2.90 5.42 17.46
CA TYR A 10 2.76 5.89 16.09
C TYR A 10 4.06 5.67 15.34
N ILE A 11 3.97 4.97 14.21
CA ILE A 11 5.11 4.69 13.33
C ILE A 11 4.85 5.42 12.02
N PHE A 12 5.66 6.41 11.71
CA PHE A 12 5.58 7.15 10.46
C PHE A 12 6.52 6.53 9.43
N VAL A 13 5.97 6.09 8.30
CA VAL A 13 6.72 5.53 7.18
C VAL A 13 6.82 6.56 6.07
N THR A 14 8.03 7.05 5.82
CA THR A 14 8.31 8.07 4.81
C THR A 14 9.20 7.50 3.70
N GLY A 15 9.22 8.13 2.53
CA GLY A 15 10.06 7.72 1.40
C GLY A 15 10.93 8.85 0.90
N GLY A 16 12.09 8.50 0.38
CA GLY A 16 13.06 9.45 -0.15
C GLY A 16 13.67 8.98 -1.46
N VAL A 17 14.43 9.86 -2.13
CA VAL A 17 15.11 9.61 -3.43
C VAL A 17 14.15 9.45 -4.62
N THR A 18 13.19 8.54 -4.55
CA THR A 18 12.21 8.28 -5.62
C THR A 18 10.91 7.75 -5.03
N SER A 19 9.80 7.96 -5.74
CA SER A 19 8.56 7.24 -5.51
C SER A 19 8.72 5.74 -5.82
N SER A 20 7.73 4.93 -5.43
CA SER A 20 7.64 3.49 -5.72
C SER A 20 8.70 2.59 -5.08
N LEU A 21 9.31 3.00 -3.96
CA LEU A 21 10.23 2.17 -3.17
C LEU A 21 9.57 1.03 -2.37
N GLY A 22 8.24 0.88 -2.46
CA GLY A 22 7.50 -0.14 -1.71
C GLY A 22 7.15 0.25 -0.26
N LYS A 23 6.87 1.53 0.00
CA LYS A 23 6.44 2.03 1.32
C LYS A 23 5.25 1.25 1.89
N GLY A 24 4.22 1.02 1.09
CA GLY A 24 3.04 0.26 1.51
C GLY A 24 3.36 -1.18 1.89
N ILE A 25 4.19 -1.87 1.10
CA ILE A 25 4.59 -3.25 1.40
C ILE A 25 5.44 -3.33 2.66
N ILE A 26 6.34 -2.37 2.90
CA ILE A 26 7.12 -2.32 4.14
C ILE A 26 6.23 -2.02 5.36
N SER A 27 5.28 -1.10 5.22
CA SER A 27 4.30 -0.78 6.28
C SER A 27 3.45 -2.01 6.63
N ALA A 28 2.92 -2.69 5.61
CA ALA A 28 2.16 -3.93 5.74
C ALA A 28 2.98 -5.07 6.36
N SER A 29 4.23 -5.22 5.93
CA SER A 29 5.15 -6.23 6.45
C SER A 29 5.48 -5.99 7.91
N LEU A 30 5.82 -4.75 8.29
CA LEU A 30 6.08 -4.37 9.68
C LEU A 30 4.86 -4.60 10.56
N ALA A 31 3.68 -4.15 10.12
CA ALA A 31 2.43 -4.39 10.83
C ALA A 31 2.15 -5.89 11.03
N LYS A 32 2.41 -6.72 10.00
CA LYS A 32 2.26 -8.18 10.09
C LYS A 32 3.22 -8.80 11.10
N LEU A 33 4.46 -8.33 11.16
CA LEU A 33 5.43 -8.79 12.16
C LEU A 33 5.02 -8.39 13.57
N LEU A 34 4.50 -7.18 13.77
CA LEU A 34 3.97 -6.75 15.07
C LEU A 34 2.75 -7.59 15.48
N GLN A 35 1.83 -7.90 14.55
CA GLN A 35 0.73 -8.84 14.79
C GLN A 35 1.21 -10.24 15.17
N ALA A 36 2.23 -10.77 14.47
CA ALA A 36 2.81 -12.06 14.78
C ALA A 36 3.52 -12.08 16.16
N ARG A 37 3.86 -10.90 16.71
CA ARG A 37 4.31 -10.72 18.10
C ARG A 37 3.19 -10.49 19.10
N GLY A 38 1.93 -10.67 18.71
CA GLY A 38 0.77 -10.50 19.58
C GLY A 38 0.39 -9.04 19.86
N TYR A 39 0.87 -8.08 19.06
CA TYR A 39 0.43 -6.69 19.14
C TYR A 39 -0.70 -6.40 18.18
N THR A 40 -1.57 -5.47 18.56
CA THR A 40 -2.61 -4.96 17.68
C THR A 40 -2.06 -3.80 16.84
N ALA A 41 -2.23 -3.87 15.52
CA ALA A 41 -1.72 -2.86 14.60
C ALA A 41 -2.75 -2.53 13.53
N THR A 42 -2.79 -1.26 13.12
CA THR A 42 -3.51 -0.78 11.94
C THR A 42 -2.60 0.10 11.10
N ILE A 43 -2.97 0.30 9.83
CA ILE A 43 -2.22 1.13 8.89
C ILE A 43 -3.12 2.25 8.37
N GLN A 44 -2.57 3.45 8.29
CA GLN A 44 -3.19 4.62 7.68
C GLN A 44 -2.31 5.10 6.53
N LYS A 45 -2.93 5.50 5.42
CA LYS A 45 -2.29 6.14 4.28
C LYS A 45 -2.65 7.62 4.25
N LEU A 46 -1.64 8.49 4.19
CA LEU A 46 -1.80 9.90 3.88
C LEU A 46 -1.37 10.16 2.43
N ASP A 47 -2.31 10.58 1.61
CA ASP A 47 -2.08 10.84 0.19
C ASP A 47 -1.92 12.35 -0.06
N PRO A 48 -0.80 12.77 -0.69
CA PRO A 48 -0.54 14.19 -0.87
C PRO A 48 -1.35 14.85 -1.99
N TYR A 49 -2.12 14.09 -2.78
CA TYR A 49 -2.93 14.63 -3.86
C TYR A 49 -4.16 15.42 -3.37
N ILE A 50 -4.65 16.32 -4.22
CA ILE A 50 -5.71 17.30 -3.91
C ILE A 50 -7.12 16.68 -4.03
N ASN A 51 -7.30 15.57 -4.72
CA ASN A 51 -8.58 14.87 -4.77
C ASN A 51 -9.05 14.49 -3.36
N ILE A 52 -10.35 14.65 -3.07
CA ILE A 52 -10.95 14.32 -1.76
C ILE A 52 -11.01 12.80 -1.55
N ASP A 53 -11.19 12.08 -2.66
CA ASP A 53 -11.22 10.63 -2.77
C ASP A 53 -10.70 10.23 -4.18
N PRO A 54 -10.29 8.97 -4.38
CA PRO A 54 -9.84 8.50 -5.68
C PRO A 54 -10.98 8.13 -6.63
N GLY A 55 -12.25 8.28 -6.25
CA GLY A 55 -13.41 7.93 -7.09
C GLY A 55 -13.46 8.71 -8.41
N THR A 56 -12.85 9.90 -8.41
CA THR A 56 -12.71 10.75 -9.60
C THR A 56 -11.44 10.49 -10.43
N LEU A 57 -10.52 9.65 -9.94
CA LEU A 57 -9.26 9.36 -10.61
C LEU A 57 -9.44 8.33 -11.73
N ASN A 58 -8.67 8.49 -12.79
CA ASN A 58 -8.64 7.52 -13.86
C ASN A 58 -7.88 6.26 -13.40
N PRO A 59 -8.47 5.05 -13.51
CA PRO A 59 -7.77 3.83 -13.13
C PRO A 59 -6.46 3.55 -13.88
N TYR A 60 -6.25 4.15 -15.05
CA TYR A 60 -4.97 4.06 -15.77
C TYR A 60 -3.83 4.87 -15.12
N GLU A 61 -4.14 5.84 -14.27
CA GLU A 61 -3.15 6.72 -13.65
C GLU A 61 -2.86 6.28 -12.22
N HIS A 62 -3.90 5.85 -11.50
CA HIS A 62 -3.83 5.60 -10.05
C HIS A 62 -4.17 4.17 -9.65
N GLY A 63 -4.41 3.27 -10.61
CA GLY A 63 -4.82 1.89 -10.32
C GLY A 63 -6.28 1.78 -9.89
N GLU A 64 -6.65 0.68 -9.25
CA GLU A 64 -8.02 0.46 -8.80
C GLU A 64 -8.42 1.42 -7.66
N CYS A 65 -9.70 1.78 -7.61
CA CYS A 65 -10.30 2.34 -6.39
C CYS A 65 -10.67 1.18 -5.47
N TYR A 66 -10.13 1.19 -4.25
CA TYR A 66 -10.46 0.20 -3.23
C TYR A 66 -11.67 0.67 -2.42
N VAL A 67 -12.58 -0.24 -2.07
CA VAL A 67 -13.79 0.10 -1.31
C VAL A 67 -13.79 -0.69 -0.01
N THR A 68 -13.87 0.03 1.11
CA THR A 68 -13.87 -0.53 2.47
C THR A 68 -15.28 -0.93 2.91
N GLU A 69 -15.40 -1.69 4.02
CA GLU A 69 -16.70 -2.18 4.52
C GLU A 69 -17.67 -1.06 4.89
N ASP A 70 -17.17 0.11 5.29
CA ASP A 70 -17.97 1.29 5.62
C ASP A 70 -18.41 2.10 4.38
N GLY A 71 -18.03 1.64 3.18
CA GLY A 71 -18.38 2.24 1.90
C GLY A 71 -17.45 3.36 1.45
N ALA A 72 -16.33 3.61 2.12
CA ALA A 72 -15.36 4.60 1.65
C ALA A 72 -14.60 4.10 0.42
N GLU A 73 -14.55 4.95 -0.61
CA GLU A 73 -13.66 4.85 -1.76
C GLU A 73 -12.27 5.38 -1.39
N THR A 74 -11.24 4.54 -1.57
CA THR A 74 -9.89 4.78 -1.06
C THR A 74 -8.82 4.33 -2.04
N ASP A 75 -7.57 4.74 -1.76
CA ASP A 75 -6.40 4.32 -2.52
C ASP A 75 -6.21 2.79 -2.48
N LEU A 76 -5.62 2.22 -3.53
CA LEU A 76 -5.37 0.78 -3.67
C LEU A 76 -4.51 0.19 -2.56
N ASP A 77 -3.71 1.02 -1.89
CA ASP A 77 -2.82 0.60 -0.82
C ASP A 77 -3.58 0.05 0.39
N LEU A 78 -4.82 0.50 0.64
CA LEU A 78 -5.64 -0.07 1.71
C LEU A 78 -5.94 -1.55 1.46
N GLY A 79 -6.15 -1.94 0.21
CA GLY A 79 -6.27 -3.34 -0.15
C GLY A 79 -5.01 -4.14 0.16
N HIS A 80 -3.81 -3.56 0.03
CA HIS A 80 -2.58 -4.22 0.44
C HIS A 80 -2.53 -4.42 1.95
N TYR A 81 -2.94 -3.42 2.72
CA TYR A 81 -2.96 -3.49 4.18
C TYR A 81 -3.93 -4.57 4.66
N GLU A 82 -5.15 -4.60 4.15
CA GLU A 82 -6.14 -5.62 4.50
C GLU A 82 -5.66 -7.03 4.14
N ARG A 83 -5.09 -7.21 2.93
CA ARG A 83 -4.56 -8.52 2.49
C ARG A 83 -3.47 -9.06 3.41
N PHE A 84 -2.60 -8.19 3.96
CA PHE A 84 -1.51 -8.62 4.84
C PHE A 84 -1.98 -8.84 6.28
N LEU A 85 -2.82 -7.94 6.78
CA LEU A 85 -3.22 -7.89 8.19
C LEU A 85 -4.45 -8.73 8.49
N ASN A 86 -5.28 -9.02 7.50
CA ASN A 86 -6.58 -9.65 7.65
C ASN A 86 -7.44 -8.90 8.70
N VAL A 87 -7.40 -7.56 8.63
CA VAL A 87 -8.15 -6.64 9.47
C VAL A 87 -8.81 -5.61 8.56
N PRO A 88 -10.13 -5.38 8.67
CA PRO A 88 -10.82 -4.39 7.84
C PRO A 88 -10.32 -2.98 8.16
N THR A 89 -10.16 -2.20 7.11
CA THR A 89 -9.89 -0.76 7.16
C THR A 89 -11.18 0.03 6.99
N SER A 90 -11.11 1.34 7.22
CA SER A 90 -12.24 2.26 7.24
C SER A 90 -11.87 3.56 6.54
N GLN A 91 -12.82 4.48 6.39
CA GLN A 91 -12.58 5.83 5.91
C GLN A 91 -11.43 6.54 6.65
N ALA A 92 -11.24 6.26 7.95
CA ALA A 92 -10.18 6.85 8.76
C ALA A 92 -8.76 6.36 8.39
N ASN A 93 -8.65 5.25 7.66
CA ASN A 93 -7.38 4.68 7.21
C ASN A 93 -6.85 5.33 5.92
N ASN A 94 -7.64 6.16 5.22
CA ASN A 94 -7.18 6.92 4.07
C ASN A 94 -7.51 8.40 4.24
N VAL A 95 -6.48 9.25 4.15
CA VAL A 95 -6.60 10.70 4.33
C VAL A 95 -5.88 11.35 3.17
N THR A 96 -6.53 12.32 2.52
CA THR A 96 -5.97 13.03 1.37
C THR A 96 -5.77 14.51 1.69
N THR A 97 -4.86 15.19 0.99
CA THR A 97 -4.70 16.65 1.11
C THR A 97 -6.02 17.35 0.81
N GLY A 98 -6.77 16.88 -0.20
CA GLY A 98 -8.10 17.38 -0.53
C GLY A 98 -9.05 17.40 0.65
N ARG A 99 -9.19 16.26 1.35
CA ARG A 99 -10.06 16.11 2.50
C ARG A 99 -9.64 16.99 3.68
N ILE A 100 -8.34 17.08 3.95
CA ILE A 100 -7.79 17.93 5.01
C ILE A 100 -8.12 19.40 4.74
N TYR A 101 -7.83 19.89 3.53
CA TYR A 101 -8.06 21.28 3.16
C TYR A 101 -9.55 21.61 3.16
N GLN A 102 -10.40 20.72 2.63
CA GLN A 102 -11.84 20.88 2.68
C GLN A 102 -12.35 21.00 4.12
N SER A 103 -11.92 20.12 5.03
CA SER A 103 -12.30 20.17 6.45
C SER A 103 -11.93 21.51 7.10
N VAL A 104 -10.71 22.00 6.86
CA VAL A 104 -10.25 23.28 7.41
C VAL A 104 -11.01 24.47 6.82
N ILE A 105 -11.26 24.47 5.51
CA ILE A 105 -12.05 25.53 4.85
C ILE A 105 -13.49 25.53 5.37
N ASP A 106 -14.10 24.36 5.55
CA ASP A 106 -15.47 24.25 6.07
C ASP A 106 -15.57 24.73 7.53
N LYS A 107 -14.57 24.42 8.36
CA LYS A 107 -14.44 24.94 9.74
C LYS A 107 -14.33 26.47 9.76
N GLU A 108 -13.55 27.04 8.84
CA GLU A 108 -13.42 28.48 8.68
C GLU A 108 -14.77 29.12 8.31
N ARG A 109 -15.47 28.59 7.31
CA ARG A 109 -16.76 29.13 6.85
C ARG A 109 -17.87 29.03 7.91
N ARG A 110 -17.81 28.06 8.81
CA ARG A 110 -18.73 27.95 9.96
C ARG A 110 -18.40 28.90 11.11
N GLY A 111 -17.23 29.52 11.09
CA GLY A 111 -16.76 30.41 12.16
C GLY A 111 -16.07 29.68 13.32
N ASP A 112 -15.65 28.43 13.14
CA ASP A 112 -15.02 27.61 14.20
C ASP A 112 -13.68 28.22 14.67
N TYR A 113 -13.03 29.05 13.83
CA TYR A 113 -11.80 29.78 14.14
C TYR A 113 -12.02 31.22 14.65
N LEU A 114 -13.26 31.58 15.02
CA LEU A 114 -13.59 32.85 15.71
C LEU A 114 -13.12 34.14 14.98
N GLY A 115 -13.00 34.10 13.65
CA GLY A 115 -12.56 35.22 12.84
C GLY A 115 -11.04 35.44 12.78
N GLU A 116 -10.24 34.50 13.33
CA GLU A 116 -8.78 34.51 13.19
C GLU A 116 -8.32 34.08 11.79
N THR A 117 -7.10 34.46 11.43
CA THR A 117 -6.50 34.09 10.13
C THR A 117 -6.15 32.61 10.10
N VAL A 118 -6.76 31.88 9.15
CA VAL A 118 -6.44 30.46 8.90
C VAL A 118 -5.15 30.33 8.08
N GLN A 119 -4.27 29.43 8.49
CA GLN A 119 -2.90 29.25 7.98
C GLN A 119 -2.54 27.76 7.91
N VAL A 120 -1.53 27.41 7.12
CA VAL A 120 -1.02 26.03 7.05
C VAL A 120 -0.54 25.54 8.43
N ILE A 121 0.22 26.37 9.14
CA ILE A 121 0.58 26.15 10.53
C ILE A 121 -0.15 27.22 11.37
N PRO A 122 -0.95 26.86 12.38
CA PRO A 122 -1.15 25.50 12.87
C PRO A 122 -2.30 24.74 12.19
N HIS A 123 -3.26 25.40 11.54
CA HIS A 123 -4.57 24.82 11.22
C HIS A 123 -4.54 23.57 10.32
N ILE A 124 -3.80 23.59 9.21
CA ILE A 124 -3.67 22.39 8.33
C ILE A 124 -2.88 21.30 9.04
N THR A 125 -1.79 21.66 9.72
CA THR A 125 -0.99 20.67 10.47
C THR A 125 -1.76 20.06 11.64
N ASP A 126 -2.60 20.83 12.32
CA ASP A 126 -3.46 20.36 13.40
C ASP A 126 -4.55 19.42 12.88
N GLU A 127 -5.12 19.70 11.71
CA GLU A 127 -6.06 18.79 11.06
C GLU A 127 -5.38 17.46 10.66
N ILE A 128 -4.18 17.52 10.09
CA ILE A 128 -3.38 16.32 9.80
C ILE A 128 -3.14 15.51 11.08
N LYS A 129 -2.69 16.17 12.15
CA LYS A 129 -2.45 15.52 13.45
C LYS A 129 -3.72 14.90 14.02
N HIS A 130 -4.86 15.56 13.88
CA HIS A 130 -6.15 15.05 14.31
C HIS A 130 -6.52 13.78 13.54
N CYS A 131 -6.43 13.79 12.20
CA CYS A 131 -6.69 12.61 11.38
C CYS A 131 -5.75 11.43 11.72
N ILE A 132 -4.47 11.69 12.00
CA ILE A 132 -3.51 10.66 12.41
C ILE A 132 -3.91 10.03 13.76
N LYS A 133 -4.27 10.87 14.73
CA LYS A 133 -4.59 10.40 16.09
C LYS A 133 -5.92 9.68 16.17
N LEU A 134 -6.85 9.93 15.26
CA LEU A 134 -8.22 9.39 15.27
C LEU A 134 -8.24 7.86 15.49
N LEU A 135 -7.39 7.11 14.78
CA LEU A 135 -7.33 5.65 14.89
C LEU A 135 -6.78 5.16 16.25
N GLY A 136 -6.07 6.02 16.99
CA GLY A 136 -5.50 5.71 18.31
C GLY A 136 -6.34 6.19 19.50
N GLU A 137 -7.44 6.93 19.28
CA GLU A 137 -8.25 7.50 20.37
C GLU A 137 -8.99 6.42 21.19
N ASP A 138 -9.45 5.36 20.53
CA ASP A 138 -10.22 4.28 21.17
C ASP A 138 -9.36 3.21 21.87
N ASN A 139 -8.02 3.38 21.89
CA ASN A 139 -7.05 2.41 22.42
C ASN A 139 -7.23 0.98 21.87
N LYS A 140 -7.80 0.85 20.65
CA LYS A 140 -7.99 -0.44 19.98
C LYS A 140 -6.69 -1.04 19.44
N TYR A 141 -5.69 -0.18 19.19
CA TYR A 141 -4.42 -0.56 18.58
C TYR A 141 -3.23 -0.16 19.45
N ASP A 142 -2.29 -1.08 19.63
CA ASP A 142 -0.97 -0.80 20.21
C ASP A 142 -0.13 0.06 19.27
N PHE A 143 -0.26 -0.17 17.95
CA PHE A 143 0.47 0.54 16.91
C PHE A 143 -0.45 1.08 15.81
N VAL A 144 -0.26 2.36 15.47
CA VAL A 144 -0.80 2.98 14.25
C VAL A 144 0.39 3.28 13.34
N ILE A 145 0.45 2.61 12.19
CA ILE A 145 1.48 2.84 11.19
C ILE A 145 0.91 3.79 10.14
N THR A 146 1.45 4.99 10.04
CA THR A 146 1.02 5.99 9.07
C THR A 146 2.03 6.07 7.93
N GLU A 147 1.66 5.58 6.76
CA GLU A 147 2.40 5.78 5.52
C GLU A 147 2.15 7.18 4.97
N ILE A 148 3.22 7.90 4.70
CA ILE A 148 3.18 9.21 4.04
C ILE A 148 3.48 9.01 2.56
N GLY A 149 2.49 9.27 1.72
CA GLY A 149 2.62 9.31 0.27
C GLY A 149 3.62 10.37 -0.21
N GLY A 150 3.96 10.35 -1.50
CA GLY A 150 4.97 11.24 -2.06
C GLY A 150 6.41 10.91 -1.64
N THR A 151 7.32 11.86 -1.88
CA THR A 151 8.75 11.77 -1.54
C THR A 151 9.15 12.96 -0.66
N VAL A 152 9.96 12.72 0.36
CA VAL A 152 10.54 13.78 1.19
C VAL A 152 11.37 14.71 0.30
N GLY A 153 11.07 16.01 0.37
CA GLY A 153 11.64 17.05 -0.49
C GLY A 153 10.63 17.66 -1.46
N ASP A 154 9.53 16.95 -1.74
CA ASP A 154 8.46 17.47 -2.59
C ASP A 154 7.57 18.44 -1.81
N ILE A 155 7.11 19.49 -2.49
CA ILE A 155 6.29 20.57 -1.90
C ILE A 155 4.99 20.00 -1.28
N GLU A 156 4.38 19.03 -1.95
CA GLU A 156 3.13 18.39 -1.53
C GLU A 156 3.26 17.64 -0.19
N SER A 157 4.47 17.21 0.18
CA SER A 157 4.71 16.45 1.40
C SER A 157 5.03 17.33 2.61
N LEU A 158 5.34 18.62 2.41
CA LEU A 158 5.81 19.52 3.48
C LEU A 158 4.85 19.62 4.68
N PRO A 159 3.52 19.79 4.49
CA PRO A 159 2.58 19.87 5.62
C PRO A 159 2.58 18.58 6.46
N TYR A 160 2.71 17.41 5.82
CA TYR A 160 2.77 16.13 6.52
C TYR A 160 4.06 15.97 7.33
N ILE A 161 5.21 16.33 6.75
CA ILE A 161 6.50 16.26 7.47
C ILE A 161 6.50 17.21 8.68
N GLU A 162 5.95 18.42 8.54
CA GLU A 162 5.80 19.34 9.68
C GLU A 162 4.84 18.78 10.75
N ALA A 163 3.72 18.17 10.36
CA ALA A 163 2.83 17.52 11.31
C ALA A 163 3.52 16.37 12.07
N ILE A 164 4.33 15.55 11.40
CA ILE A 164 5.15 14.49 12.03
C ILE A 164 6.16 15.09 12.99
N ARG A 165 6.82 16.20 12.62
CA ARG A 165 7.76 16.91 13.49
C ARG A 165 7.09 17.37 14.79
N GLN A 166 5.90 17.94 14.70
CA GLN A 166 5.10 18.35 15.86
C GLN A 166 4.66 17.13 16.69
N LEU A 167 4.15 16.07 16.06
CA LEU A 167 3.75 14.84 16.75
C LEU A 167 4.91 14.16 17.46
N ARG A 168 6.11 14.18 16.88
CA ARG A 168 7.31 13.65 17.53
C ARG A 168 7.61 14.39 18.83
N TRP A 169 7.42 15.71 18.86
CA TRP A 169 7.57 16.52 20.06
C TRP A 169 6.47 16.21 21.09
N GLU A 170 5.22 16.06 20.67
CA GLU A 170 4.07 15.77 21.54
C GLU A 170 4.10 14.34 22.13
N LEU A 171 4.53 13.34 21.34
CA LEU A 171 4.42 11.92 21.68
C LEU A 171 5.72 11.32 22.26
N GLY A 172 6.86 11.96 22.06
CA GLY A 172 8.17 11.48 22.50
C GLY A 172 8.48 10.08 21.97
N ASN A 173 8.80 9.14 22.87
CA ASN A 173 9.18 7.76 22.50
C ASN A 173 8.03 6.93 21.91
N ARG A 174 6.79 7.44 21.94
CA ARG A 174 5.66 6.82 21.24
C ARG A 174 5.65 7.14 19.74
N CYS A 175 6.51 8.03 19.25
CA CYS A 175 6.64 8.36 17.84
C CYS A 175 7.94 7.79 17.27
N ILE A 176 7.83 7.04 16.18
CA ILE A 176 8.95 6.36 15.52
C ILE A 176 8.90 6.72 14.04
N VAL A 177 10.03 7.11 13.47
CA VAL A 177 10.12 7.47 12.06
C VAL A 177 10.97 6.44 11.32
N VAL A 178 10.32 5.70 10.42
CA VAL A 178 10.94 4.77 9.48
C VAL A 178 11.04 5.48 8.13
N HIS A 179 12.26 5.59 7.59
CA HIS A 179 12.50 6.25 6.31
C HIS A 179 13.04 5.26 5.28
N LEU A 180 12.26 5.05 4.22
CA LEU A 180 12.66 4.26 3.06
C LEU A 180 13.51 5.10 2.11
N THR A 181 14.56 4.50 1.61
CA THR A 181 15.54 5.13 0.72
C THR A 181 16.06 4.13 -0.31
N LEU A 182 16.70 4.63 -1.37
CA LEU A 182 17.32 3.80 -2.40
C LEU A 182 18.86 3.77 -2.24
N VAL A 183 19.42 2.56 -2.32
CA VAL A 183 20.86 2.32 -2.47
C VAL A 183 21.08 1.67 -3.85
N PRO A 184 21.24 2.50 -4.90
CA PRO A 184 21.32 1.99 -6.26
C PRO A 184 22.66 1.32 -6.53
N TYR A 185 22.65 0.31 -7.40
CA TYR A 185 23.84 -0.35 -7.92
C TYR A 185 24.23 0.27 -9.27
N LEU A 186 25.43 0.83 -9.38
CA LEU A 186 25.93 1.36 -10.64
C LEU A 186 26.66 0.26 -11.41
N ALA A 187 26.00 -0.33 -12.42
CA ALA A 187 26.54 -1.44 -13.20
C ALA A 187 27.91 -1.14 -13.84
N ALA A 188 28.11 0.09 -14.34
CA ALA A 188 29.37 0.51 -14.96
C ALA A 188 30.55 0.53 -13.97
N ALA A 189 30.30 0.90 -12.71
CA ALA A 189 31.32 0.99 -11.67
C ALA A 189 31.34 -0.24 -10.73
N LYS A 190 30.37 -1.15 -10.88
CA LYS A 190 30.16 -2.35 -10.06
C LYS A 190 30.13 -2.10 -8.56
N GLU A 191 29.47 -1.01 -8.16
CA GLU A 191 29.41 -0.59 -6.75
C GLU A 191 28.04 -0.06 -6.36
N LEU A 192 27.71 -0.25 -5.07
CA LEU A 192 26.53 0.30 -4.44
C LEU A 192 26.81 1.74 -3.97
N LYS A 193 25.88 2.66 -4.24
CA LYS A 193 26.03 4.07 -3.88
C LYS A 193 25.14 4.44 -2.70
N THR A 194 25.78 4.85 -1.60
CA THR A 194 25.08 5.29 -0.39
C THR A 194 24.73 6.78 -0.38
N LYS A 195 25.27 7.57 -1.32
CA LYS A 195 25.06 9.02 -1.41
C LYS A 195 23.58 9.44 -1.49
N PRO A 196 22.74 8.81 -2.34
CA PRO A 196 21.31 9.17 -2.40
C PRO A 196 20.63 9.08 -1.04
N THR A 197 20.93 8.02 -0.27
CA THR A 197 20.44 7.86 1.10
C THR A 197 20.91 8.97 2.04
N GLN A 198 22.19 9.35 1.96
CA GLN A 198 22.75 10.43 2.79
C GLN A 198 22.05 11.78 2.52
N HIS A 199 21.81 12.09 1.24
CA HIS A 199 21.10 13.32 0.86
C HIS A 199 19.64 13.29 1.30
N SER A 200 18.96 12.16 1.13
CA SER A 200 17.57 11.99 1.55
C SER A 200 17.38 12.24 3.05
N VAL A 201 18.24 11.64 3.88
CA VAL A 201 18.21 11.85 5.33
C VAL A 201 18.53 13.30 5.69
N LYS A 202 19.49 13.93 5.00
CA LYS A 202 19.80 15.35 5.21
C LYS A 202 18.59 16.25 4.94
N THR A 203 17.86 16.02 3.84
CA THR A 203 16.64 16.77 3.53
C THR A 203 15.58 16.59 4.63
N MET A 204 15.41 15.38 5.15
CA MET A 204 14.51 15.13 6.29
C MET A 204 14.93 15.91 7.55
N GLN A 205 16.23 15.96 7.84
CA GLN A 205 16.80 16.73 8.94
C GLN A 205 16.64 18.24 8.76
N GLU A 206 16.73 18.75 7.52
CA GLU A 206 16.49 20.17 7.19
C GLU A 206 15.05 20.59 7.54
N TYR A 207 14.09 19.67 7.45
CA TYR A 207 12.71 19.85 7.93
C TYR A 207 12.52 19.54 9.42
N GLY A 208 13.60 19.28 10.15
CA GLY A 208 13.58 19.06 11.59
C GLY A 208 13.18 17.64 12.03
N VAL A 209 13.15 16.67 11.12
CA VAL A 209 12.80 15.28 11.43
C VAL A 209 14.02 14.36 11.27
N GLN A 210 14.44 13.71 12.36
CA GLN A 210 15.47 12.68 12.34
C GLN A 210 14.83 11.30 12.17
N PRO A 211 15.19 10.50 11.15
CA PRO A 211 14.72 9.12 11.08
C PRO A 211 15.33 8.26 12.20
N ASP A 212 14.53 7.34 12.74
CA ASP A 212 14.95 6.38 13.76
C ASP A 212 15.48 5.09 13.14
N ILE A 213 14.91 4.69 12.00
CA ILE A 213 15.24 3.48 11.24
C ILE A 213 15.28 3.83 9.75
N LEU A 214 16.28 3.30 9.05
CA LEU A 214 16.41 3.40 7.61
C LEU A 214 16.14 2.05 6.96
N VAL A 215 15.24 2.02 5.99
CA VAL A 215 14.98 0.84 5.15
C VAL A 215 15.58 1.11 3.78
N CYS A 216 16.69 0.45 3.48
CA CYS A 216 17.50 0.66 2.30
C CYS A 216 17.09 -0.31 1.19
N ARG A 217 16.27 0.17 0.24
CA ARG A 217 15.91 -0.58 -0.96
C ARG A 217 17.13 -0.79 -1.85
N THR A 218 17.36 -2.01 -2.31
CA THR A 218 18.54 -2.32 -3.13
C THR A 218 18.39 -3.58 -3.99
N GLU A 219 19.13 -3.63 -5.10
CA GLU A 219 19.22 -4.80 -5.99
C GLU A 219 20.31 -5.81 -5.56
N LYS A 220 21.25 -5.40 -4.69
CA LYS A 220 22.39 -6.22 -4.26
C LYS A 220 22.55 -6.18 -2.74
N PRO A 221 23.02 -7.27 -2.10
CA PRO A 221 23.22 -7.30 -0.65
C PRO A 221 24.13 -6.18 -0.14
N LEU A 222 23.76 -5.60 0.99
CA LEU A 222 24.50 -4.59 1.75
C LEU A 222 25.38 -5.28 2.78
N ASN A 223 26.70 -5.23 2.57
CA ASN A 223 27.64 -5.68 3.59
C ASN A 223 27.71 -4.72 4.79
N ASP A 224 28.30 -5.19 5.89
CA ASP A 224 28.43 -4.41 7.13
C ASP A 224 29.18 -3.09 6.94
N SER A 225 30.15 -3.03 6.02
CA SER A 225 30.87 -1.78 5.71
C SER A 225 29.92 -0.71 5.15
N ILE A 226 29.03 -1.10 4.24
CA ILE A 226 28.02 -0.20 3.67
C ILE A 226 27.01 0.20 4.76
N LYS A 227 26.48 -0.76 5.53
CA LYS A 227 25.51 -0.46 6.61
C LYS A 227 26.11 0.48 7.65
N ASN A 228 27.35 0.24 8.11
CA ASN A 228 28.07 1.11 9.04
C ASN A 228 28.34 2.50 8.46
N LYS A 229 28.66 2.59 7.17
CA LYS A 229 28.85 3.87 6.49
C LYS A 229 27.54 4.67 6.45
N ILE A 230 26.42 4.04 6.06
CA ILE A 230 25.10 4.68 6.07
C ILE A 230 24.77 5.16 7.49
N ALA A 231 24.93 4.29 8.48
CA ALA A 231 24.67 4.59 9.89
C ALA A 231 25.43 5.82 10.38
N LEU A 232 26.75 5.87 10.13
CA LEU A 232 27.62 6.99 10.49
C LEU A 232 27.17 8.30 9.82
N PHE A 233 26.92 8.29 8.51
CA PHE A 233 26.56 9.53 7.79
C PHE A 233 25.14 10.02 8.08
N CYS A 234 24.23 9.11 8.44
CA CYS A 234 22.82 9.42 8.69
C CYS A 234 22.49 9.59 10.18
N ASN A 235 23.50 9.47 11.05
CA ASN A 235 23.39 9.55 12.51
C ASN A 235 22.33 8.57 13.08
N VAL A 236 22.35 7.32 12.62
CA VAL A 236 21.53 6.22 13.13
C VAL A 236 22.41 5.06 13.61
N SER A 237 21.89 4.18 14.46
CA SER A 237 22.64 2.99 14.86
C SER A 237 22.80 2.01 13.68
N PRO A 238 23.92 1.27 13.56
CA PRO A 238 24.09 0.26 12.50
C PRO A 238 22.96 -0.77 12.43
N ALA A 239 22.45 -1.20 13.60
CA ALA A 239 21.32 -2.13 13.68
C ALA A 239 19.99 -1.55 13.17
N ALA A 240 19.89 -0.23 12.97
CA ALA A 240 18.72 0.45 12.43
C ALA A 240 18.85 0.75 10.93
N VAL A 241 19.89 0.24 10.27
CA VAL A 241 20.04 0.24 8.81
C VAL A 241 19.61 -1.13 8.30
N ILE A 242 18.38 -1.21 7.82
CA ILE A 242 17.67 -2.43 7.42
C ILE A 242 17.81 -2.59 5.90
N GLU A 243 18.31 -3.73 5.45
CA GLU A 243 18.34 -4.08 4.03
C GLU A 243 16.95 -4.46 3.54
N SER A 244 16.51 -3.86 2.44
CA SER A 244 15.32 -4.29 1.70
C SER A 244 15.72 -4.67 0.28
N ILE A 245 16.19 -5.90 0.13
CA ILE A 245 16.61 -6.43 -1.17
C ILE A 245 15.42 -6.72 -2.08
N ASP A 246 15.63 -6.59 -3.40
CA ASP A 246 14.67 -7.04 -4.39
C ASP A 246 14.32 -8.53 -4.25
N THR A 247 13.04 -8.84 -4.37
CA THR A 247 12.51 -10.21 -4.27
C THR A 247 11.45 -10.43 -5.34
N ASP A 248 11.33 -11.68 -5.75
CA ASP A 248 10.33 -12.23 -6.68
C ASP A 248 8.88 -12.06 -6.23
N SER A 249 8.63 -11.84 -4.94
CA SER A 249 7.27 -11.75 -4.41
C SER A 249 7.15 -10.80 -3.22
N ILE A 250 6.10 -9.97 -3.22
CA ILE A 250 5.75 -9.12 -2.08
C ILE A 250 5.52 -9.93 -0.80
N TYR A 251 5.09 -11.19 -0.92
CA TYR A 251 4.84 -12.07 0.20
C TYR A 251 6.12 -12.49 0.93
N ARG A 252 7.29 -12.37 0.29
CA ARG A 252 8.57 -12.69 0.93
C ARG A 252 9.11 -11.55 1.79
N VAL A 253 8.63 -10.32 1.58
CA VAL A 253 9.12 -9.12 2.28
C VAL A 253 8.98 -9.23 3.82
N PRO A 254 7.86 -9.71 4.41
CA PRO A 254 7.78 -9.93 5.84
C PRO A 254 8.90 -10.82 6.41
N LEU A 255 9.27 -11.90 5.72
CA LEU A 255 10.34 -12.80 6.15
C LEU A 255 11.71 -12.11 6.10
N LEU A 256 12.00 -11.37 5.01
CA LEU A 256 13.23 -10.60 4.88
C LEU A 256 13.35 -9.51 5.95
N MET A 257 12.24 -8.82 6.26
CA MET A 257 12.21 -7.81 7.32
C MET A 257 12.38 -8.42 8.73
N LEU A 258 11.91 -9.64 8.93
CA LEU A 258 12.13 -10.40 10.15
C LEU A 258 13.60 -10.81 10.30
N GLU A 259 14.23 -11.29 9.23
CA GLU A 259 15.66 -11.62 9.19
C GLU A 259 16.53 -10.40 9.52
N GLU A 260 16.17 -9.22 8.97
CA GLU A 260 16.83 -7.95 9.26
C GLU A 260 16.41 -7.32 10.60
N LYS A 261 15.50 -7.96 11.36
CA LYS A 261 15.08 -7.57 12.71
C LYS A 261 14.42 -6.18 12.77
N LEU A 262 13.72 -5.77 11.70
CA LEU A 262 13.04 -4.48 11.62
C LEU A 262 12.05 -4.28 12.78
N ASP A 263 11.23 -5.29 13.04
CA ASP A 263 10.27 -5.35 14.13
C ASP A 263 10.92 -5.17 15.52
N LEU A 264 12.06 -5.81 15.77
CA LEU A 264 12.81 -5.65 17.02
C LEU A 264 13.38 -4.23 17.18
N GLN A 265 13.85 -3.62 16.09
CA GLN A 265 14.32 -2.22 16.16
C GLN A 265 13.16 -1.27 16.48
N VAL A 266 12.00 -1.48 15.86
CA VAL A 266 10.79 -0.70 16.15
C VAL A 266 10.39 -0.86 17.62
N LEU A 267 10.29 -2.09 18.14
CA LEU A 267 9.93 -2.34 19.55
C LEU A 267 10.94 -1.71 20.52
N LYS A 268 12.24 -1.81 20.22
CA LYS A 268 13.29 -1.18 21.03
C LYS A 268 13.13 0.34 21.08
N LYS A 269 12.86 0.98 19.94
CA LYS A 269 12.63 2.44 19.86
C LYS A 269 11.34 2.85 20.57
N ALA A 270 10.30 2.02 20.46
CA ALA A 270 9.01 2.17 21.15
C ALA A 270 9.07 1.96 22.67
N GLN A 271 10.20 1.48 23.20
CA GLN A 271 10.35 1.01 24.59
C GLN A 271 9.32 -0.07 24.95
N MET A 272 9.10 -1.01 24.03
CA MET A 272 8.19 -2.14 24.19
C MET A 272 8.96 -3.45 24.17
N SER A 273 8.54 -4.40 25.00
CA SER A 273 9.17 -5.72 25.06
C SER A 273 8.68 -6.60 23.91
N PRO A 274 9.52 -7.46 23.32
CA PRO A 274 9.02 -8.49 22.42
C PRO A 274 8.18 -9.50 23.23
N ASN A 275 6.87 -9.60 22.96
CA ASN A 275 6.00 -10.52 23.72
C ASN A 275 6.29 -11.99 23.42
N CYS A 276 6.47 -12.31 22.14
CA CYS A 276 6.82 -13.63 21.66
C CYS A 276 7.71 -13.56 20.40
N THR A 277 8.22 -14.72 20.00
CA THR A 277 8.85 -14.90 18.69
C THR A 277 7.76 -14.92 17.62
N PRO A 278 7.89 -14.18 16.50
CA PRO A 278 6.90 -14.19 15.43
C PRO A 278 6.75 -15.59 14.84
N GLU A 279 5.54 -16.14 14.88
CA GLU A 279 5.22 -17.40 14.22
C GLU A 279 4.60 -17.11 12.84
N LEU A 280 5.34 -17.43 11.77
CA LEU A 280 4.94 -17.19 10.38
C LEU A 280 4.80 -18.48 9.56
N GLN A 281 4.64 -19.63 10.21
CA GLN A 281 4.58 -20.93 9.52
C GLN A 281 3.51 -20.96 8.41
N THR A 282 2.30 -20.45 8.66
CA THR A 282 1.24 -20.38 7.65
C THR A 282 1.62 -19.51 6.45
N TRP A 283 2.41 -18.47 6.69
CA TRP A 283 2.92 -17.55 5.67
C TRP A 283 4.03 -18.21 4.83
N GLU A 284 4.95 -18.93 5.48
CA GLU A 284 5.99 -19.72 4.81
C GLU A 284 5.37 -20.84 3.96
N GLU A 285 4.36 -21.53 4.48
CA GLU A 285 3.61 -22.55 3.72
C GLU A 285 2.91 -21.94 2.50
N PHE A 286 2.34 -20.74 2.62
CA PHE A 286 1.73 -20.02 1.51
C PHE A 286 2.77 -19.70 0.42
N ILE A 287 3.92 -19.14 0.79
CA ILE A 287 5.00 -18.82 -0.16
C ILE A 287 5.51 -20.09 -0.85
N ASN A 288 5.67 -21.18 -0.11
CA ASN A 288 6.10 -22.46 -0.67
C ASN A 288 5.11 -22.97 -1.73
N ARG A 289 3.80 -22.93 -1.44
CA ARG A 289 2.76 -23.32 -2.41
C ARG A 289 2.72 -22.39 -3.62
N LEU A 290 2.98 -21.10 -3.42
CA LEU A 290 3.02 -20.10 -4.50
C LEU A 290 4.18 -20.38 -5.47
N GLN A 291 5.35 -20.75 -4.94
CA GLN A 291 6.54 -21.06 -5.73
C GLN A 291 6.50 -22.46 -6.36
N ASN A 292 5.78 -23.42 -5.74
CA ASN A 292 5.71 -24.82 -6.17
C ASN A 292 4.27 -25.28 -6.50
N PRO A 293 3.63 -24.75 -7.55
CA PRO A 293 2.30 -25.18 -7.98
C PRO A 293 2.34 -26.59 -8.61
N GLU A 294 1.35 -27.43 -8.31
CA GLU A 294 1.19 -28.78 -8.89
C GLU A 294 0.49 -28.76 -10.25
N LYS A 295 -0.31 -27.71 -10.53
CA LYS A 295 -1.13 -27.57 -11.74
C LYS A 295 -1.14 -26.13 -12.22
N THR A 296 -1.47 -25.92 -13.50
CA THR A 296 -1.68 -24.58 -14.07
C THR A 296 -3.04 -24.52 -14.75
N VAL A 297 -3.78 -23.45 -14.51
CA VAL A 297 -5.07 -23.17 -15.16
C VAL A 297 -5.02 -21.83 -15.89
N LYS A 298 -5.49 -21.79 -17.13
CA LYS A 298 -5.53 -20.55 -17.92
C LYS A 298 -6.87 -19.86 -17.72
N ILE A 299 -6.85 -18.63 -17.21
CA ILE A 299 -8.06 -17.83 -17.00
C ILE A 299 -7.94 -16.55 -17.83
N ALA A 300 -8.98 -16.18 -18.57
CA ALA A 300 -9.04 -14.88 -19.22
C ALA A 300 -9.67 -13.84 -18.29
N LEU A 301 -9.00 -12.71 -18.10
CA LEU A 301 -9.60 -11.51 -17.51
C LEU A 301 -9.91 -10.51 -18.62
N VAL A 302 -11.19 -10.39 -18.95
CA VAL A 302 -11.70 -9.47 -19.96
C VAL A 302 -12.04 -8.15 -19.29
N GLY A 303 -11.22 -7.13 -19.56
CA GLY A 303 -11.31 -5.82 -18.92
C GLY A 303 -11.10 -4.69 -19.92
N LYS A 304 -11.50 -3.48 -19.52
CA LYS A 304 -11.20 -2.24 -20.25
C LYS A 304 -9.76 -1.81 -19.99
N TYR A 305 -9.37 -1.72 -18.72
CA TYR A 305 -8.06 -1.23 -18.26
C TYR A 305 -6.93 -2.28 -18.22
N VAL A 306 -6.73 -3.09 -19.26
CA VAL A 306 -5.77 -4.22 -19.18
C VAL A 306 -4.30 -3.84 -19.35
N GLU A 307 -4.01 -2.61 -19.80
CA GLU A 307 -2.65 -2.12 -19.99
C GLU A 307 -1.94 -1.80 -18.66
N LEU A 308 -2.71 -1.49 -17.62
CA LEU A 308 -2.22 -1.30 -16.26
C LEU A 308 -2.74 -2.44 -15.37
N MET A 309 -1.84 -3.30 -14.88
CA MET A 309 -2.23 -4.41 -14.00
C MET A 309 -2.88 -3.93 -12.70
N ASP A 310 -2.46 -2.76 -12.21
CA ASP A 310 -2.96 -2.20 -10.94
C ASP A 310 -4.44 -1.80 -10.98
N ALA A 311 -5.01 -1.61 -12.19
CA ALA A 311 -6.44 -1.33 -12.35
C ALA A 311 -7.35 -2.51 -11.97
N TYR A 312 -6.79 -3.72 -11.82
CA TYR A 312 -7.51 -4.92 -11.37
C TYR A 312 -6.75 -5.66 -10.27
N LYS A 313 -5.95 -4.94 -9.48
CA LYS A 313 -5.03 -5.52 -8.51
C LYS A 313 -5.71 -6.50 -7.56
N SER A 314 -6.84 -6.13 -6.97
CA SER A 314 -7.57 -6.99 -6.02
C SER A 314 -8.12 -8.25 -6.69
N ILE A 315 -8.56 -8.17 -7.94
CA ILE A 315 -9.01 -9.35 -8.70
C ILE A 315 -7.81 -10.29 -8.94
N ILE A 316 -6.68 -9.75 -9.39
CA ILE A 316 -5.47 -10.52 -9.66
C ILE A 316 -4.96 -11.19 -8.38
N GLU A 317 -4.88 -10.46 -7.27
CA GLU A 317 -4.44 -11.02 -5.98
C GLU A 317 -5.40 -12.09 -5.46
N SER A 318 -6.71 -11.91 -5.62
CA SER A 318 -7.70 -12.93 -5.25
C SER A 318 -7.47 -14.26 -5.98
N LEU A 319 -7.11 -14.19 -7.27
CA LEU A 319 -6.80 -15.37 -8.09
C LEU A 319 -5.47 -16.01 -7.68
N ILE A 320 -4.46 -15.21 -7.33
CA ILE A 320 -3.19 -15.70 -6.80
C ILE A 320 -3.43 -16.46 -5.49
N HIS A 321 -4.23 -15.89 -4.58
CA HIS A 321 -4.55 -16.52 -3.28
C HIS A 321 -5.35 -17.81 -3.45
N ALA A 322 -6.39 -17.78 -4.30
CA ALA A 322 -7.22 -18.93 -4.59
C ALA A 322 -6.40 -20.05 -5.28
N GLY A 323 -5.57 -19.69 -6.26
CA GLY A 323 -4.66 -20.61 -6.93
C GLY A 323 -3.69 -21.26 -5.94
N THR A 324 -2.99 -20.44 -5.15
CA THR A 324 -2.01 -20.89 -4.15
C THR A 324 -2.63 -21.84 -3.14
N SER A 325 -3.84 -21.54 -2.65
CA SER A 325 -4.59 -22.40 -1.72
C SER A 325 -4.91 -23.77 -2.33
N ASN A 326 -5.11 -23.83 -3.65
CA ASN A 326 -5.35 -25.05 -4.42
C ASN A 326 -4.08 -25.67 -5.02
N LYS A 327 -2.88 -25.19 -4.64
CA LYS A 327 -1.60 -25.57 -5.25
C LYS A 327 -1.62 -25.47 -6.78
N CYS A 328 -2.28 -24.45 -7.31
CA CYS A 328 -2.48 -24.24 -8.72
C CYS A 328 -2.01 -22.83 -9.11
N LYS A 329 -1.23 -22.74 -10.19
CA LYS A 329 -0.89 -21.46 -10.80
C LYS A 329 -2.04 -21.01 -11.70
N VAL A 330 -2.58 -19.83 -11.43
CA VAL A 330 -3.48 -19.15 -12.35
C VAL A 330 -2.64 -18.41 -13.38
N ASP A 331 -2.63 -18.90 -14.62
CA ASP A 331 -2.03 -18.23 -15.77
C ASP A 331 -3.07 -17.26 -16.36
N LEU A 332 -2.95 -15.99 -15.97
CA LEU A 332 -3.94 -14.97 -16.28
C LEU A 332 -3.67 -14.34 -17.65
N LYS A 333 -4.59 -14.54 -18.59
CA LYS A 333 -4.59 -13.89 -19.90
C LYS A 333 -5.41 -12.61 -19.82
N MET A 334 -4.75 -11.47 -19.86
CA MET A 334 -5.39 -10.16 -19.91
C MET A 334 -5.93 -9.89 -21.31
N VAL A 335 -7.23 -9.61 -21.45
CA VAL A 335 -7.87 -9.37 -22.75
C VAL A 335 -8.58 -8.03 -22.74
N HIS A 336 -8.16 -7.13 -23.63
CA HIS A 336 -8.76 -5.81 -23.78
C HIS A 336 -10.14 -5.93 -24.41
N SER A 337 -11.19 -5.51 -23.71
CA SER A 337 -12.57 -5.69 -24.17
C SER A 337 -12.86 -4.95 -25.47
N GLU A 338 -12.23 -3.79 -25.72
CA GLU A 338 -12.44 -3.05 -26.98
C GLU A 338 -11.81 -3.71 -28.21
N HIS A 339 -10.87 -4.65 -28.01
CA HIS A 339 -10.25 -5.38 -29.12
C HIS A 339 -11.03 -6.66 -29.45
N ILE A 340 -12.12 -6.96 -28.74
CA ILE A 340 -12.94 -8.14 -29.00
C ILE A 340 -13.95 -7.80 -30.09
N GLU A 341 -13.78 -8.46 -31.24
CA GLU A 341 -14.67 -8.41 -32.38
C GLU A 341 -15.16 -9.81 -32.74
N LYS A 342 -16.28 -9.92 -33.47
CA LYS A 342 -16.88 -11.21 -33.83
C LYS A 342 -15.91 -12.15 -34.56
N GLY A 343 -14.94 -11.62 -35.31
CA GLY A 343 -13.99 -12.41 -36.10
C GLY A 343 -12.75 -12.89 -35.35
N ASN A 344 -12.40 -12.31 -34.19
CA ASN A 344 -11.13 -12.58 -33.51
C ASN A 344 -11.27 -13.25 -32.13
N ILE A 345 -12.50 -13.38 -31.62
CA ILE A 345 -12.77 -13.86 -30.26
C ILE A 345 -12.27 -15.28 -30.00
N ASP A 346 -12.41 -16.20 -30.96
CA ASP A 346 -11.88 -17.56 -30.85
C ASP A 346 -10.36 -17.55 -30.64
N ASN A 347 -9.64 -16.65 -31.31
CA ASN A 347 -8.18 -16.53 -31.16
C ASN A 347 -7.82 -15.88 -29.81
N LEU A 348 -8.57 -14.87 -29.39
CA LEU A 348 -8.34 -14.17 -28.13
C LEU A 348 -8.64 -15.03 -26.90
N LEU A 349 -9.64 -15.94 -26.98
CA LEU A 349 -10.07 -16.77 -25.85
C LEU A 349 -9.73 -18.26 -26.04
N ALA A 350 -8.94 -18.63 -27.06
CA ALA A 350 -8.51 -20.01 -27.27
C ALA A 350 -7.78 -20.59 -26.05
N GLY A 351 -8.19 -21.80 -25.65
CA GLY A 351 -7.50 -22.60 -24.64
C GLY A 351 -7.66 -22.12 -23.19
N VAL A 352 -8.54 -21.15 -22.94
CA VAL A 352 -8.85 -20.70 -21.57
C VAL A 352 -9.83 -21.66 -20.91
N SER A 353 -9.63 -21.93 -19.62
CA SER A 353 -10.47 -22.81 -18.80
C SER A 353 -11.53 -22.06 -18.01
N GLY A 354 -11.48 -20.72 -18.01
CA GLY A 354 -12.45 -19.85 -17.35
C GLY A 354 -12.33 -18.42 -17.88
N ILE A 355 -13.44 -17.68 -17.84
CA ILE A 355 -13.51 -16.29 -18.28
C ILE A 355 -14.08 -15.44 -17.14
N ILE A 356 -13.35 -14.39 -16.78
CA ILE A 356 -13.77 -13.36 -15.85
C ILE A 356 -14.02 -12.09 -16.63
N VAL A 357 -15.20 -11.52 -16.51
CA VAL A 357 -15.49 -10.18 -17.05
C VAL A 357 -15.40 -9.19 -15.90
N ALA A 358 -14.38 -8.33 -15.98
CA ALA A 358 -14.03 -7.35 -14.97
C ALA A 358 -15.06 -6.20 -14.92
N PRO A 359 -15.11 -5.43 -13.82
CA PRO A 359 -15.85 -4.17 -13.78
C PRO A 359 -15.30 -3.15 -14.79
N GLY A 360 -15.94 -1.99 -14.92
CA GLY A 360 -15.41 -0.90 -15.72
C GLY A 360 -16.35 0.31 -15.69
N PHE A 361 -15.78 1.50 -15.65
CA PHE A 361 -16.52 2.75 -15.69
C PHE A 361 -16.74 3.24 -17.13
N GLY A 362 -17.90 3.84 -17.36
CA GLY A 362 -18.33 4.39 -18.64
C GLY A 362 -18.81 3.35 -19.66
N GLU A 363 -19.27 3.82 -20.81
CA GLU A 363 -19.99 3.01 -21.80
C GLU A 363 -19.07 2.22 -22.76
N ARG A 364 -17.79 2.56 -22.80
CA ARG A 364 -16.82 1.98 -23.73
C ARG A 364 -16.52 0.51 -23.42
N GLY A 365 -16.40 -0.30 -24.48
CA GLY A 365 -15.98 -1.70 -24.39
C GLY A 365 -17.04 -2.70 -23.92
N ILE A 366 -18.30 -2.26 -23.74
CA ILE A 366 -19.41 -3.12 -23.28
C ILE A 366 -19.70 -4.24 -24.30
N GLU A 367 -19.77 -3.94 -25.60
CA GLU A 367 -20.10 -4.94 -26.62
C GLU A 367 -19.05 -6.06 -26.71
N GLY A 368 -17.78 -5.75 -26.47
CA GLY A 368 -16.73 -6.77 -26.38
C GLY A 368 -16.88 -7.67 -25.14
N LYS A 369 -17.29 -7.10 -24.00
CA LYS A 369 -17.63 -7.88 -22.80
C LYS A 369 -18.82 -8.81 -23.05
N ILE A 370 -19.88 -8.33 -23.68
CA ILE A 370 -21.06 -9.14 -24.06
C ILE A 370 -20.63 -10.27 -25.00
N SER A 371 -19.78 -9.98 -25.98
CA SER A 371 -19.25 -11.00 -26.91
C SER A 371 -18.46 -12.09 -26.19
N ALA A 372 -17.62 -11.73 -25.21
CA ALA A 372 -16.90 -12.69 -24.36
C ALA A 372 -17.85 -13.58 -23.53
N ILE A 373 -18.97 -13.04 -23.07
CA ILE A 373 -19.99 -13.79 -22.32
C ILE A 373 -20.73 -14.76 -23.25
N THR A 374 -21.15 -14.32 -24.44
CA THR A 374 -21.71 -15.21 -25.46
C THR A 374 -20.75 -16.35 -25.79
N TYR A 375 -19.45 -16.05 -25.91
CA TYR A 375 -18.42 -17.06 -26.13
C TYR A 375 -18.39 -18.09 -24.99
N ALA A 376 -18.32 -17.62 -23.74
CA ALA A 376 -18.31 -18.49 -22.56
C ALA A 376 -19.53 -19.42 -22.53
N ARG A 377 -20.74 -18.85 -22.73
CA ARG A 377 -22.00 -19.61 -22.72
C ARG A 377 -22.07 -20.67 -23.82
N THR A 378 -21.78 -20.28 -25.07
CA THR A 378 -21.90 -21.17 -26.23
C THR A 378 -20.83 -22.28 -26.24
N LYS A 379 -19.64 -22.00 -25.71
CA LYS A 379 -18.55 -22.99 -25.55
C LYS A 379 -18.58 -23.74 -24.22
N ARG A 380 -19.52 -23.43 -23.33
CA ARG A 380 -19.66 -24.00 -21.97
C ARG A 380 -18.41 -23.82 -21.11
N ILE A 381 -17.78 -22.66 -21.19
CA ILE A 381 -16.63 -22.27 -20.37
C ILE A 381 -17.14 -21.62 -19.07
N PRO A 382 -16.63 -22.00 -17.88
CA PRO A 382 -16.95 -21.34 -16.63
C PRO A 382 -16.76 -19.82 -16.70
N PHE A 383 -17.74 -19.09 -16.15
CA PHE A 383 -17.81 -17.64 -16.23
C PHE A 383 -18.01 -17.01 -14.85
N LEU A 384 -17.34 -15.87 -14.61
CA LEU A 384 -17.58 -15.00 -13.47
C LEU A 384 -17.70 -13.54 -13.94
N GLY A 385 -18.85 -12.93 -13.68
CA GLY A 385 -19.10 -11.50 -13.97
C GLY A 385 -19.06 -10.67 -12.70
N ILE A 386 -18.17 -9.68 -12.64
CA ILE A 386 -18.02 -8.81 -11.46
C ILE A 386 -18.64 -7.44 -11.77
N CYS A 387 -19.63 -7.03 -10.97
CA CYS A 387 -20.35 -5.75 -11.11
C CYS A 387 -20.87 -5.55 -12.56
N LEU A 388 -20.24 -4.68 -13.36
CA LEU A 388 -20.57 -4.51 -14.78
C LEU A 388 -20.53 -5.83 -15.55
N GLY A 389 -19.64 -6.77 -15.20
CA GLY A 389 -19.63 -8.10 -15.81
C GLY A 389 -20.93 -8.89 -15.62
N MET A 390 -21.56 -8.78 -14.45
CA MET A 390 -22.88 -9.38 -14.17
C MET A 390 -23.99 -8.67 -14.96
N GLN A 391 -23.93 -7.34 -15.05
CA GLN A 391 -24.88 -6.54 -15.84
C GLN A 391 -24.80 -6.90 -17.32
N CYS A 392 -23.59 -6.99 -17.88
CA CYS A 392 -23.35 -7.43 -19.26
C CYS A 392 -23.89 -8.85 -19.49
N ALA A 393 -23.80 -9.75 -18.51
CA ALA A 393 -24.35 -11.09 -18.63
C ALA A 393 -25.89 -11.10 -18.72
N THR A 394 -26.54 -10.21 -17.96
CA THR A 394 -28.00 -10.03 -18.03
C THR A 394 -28.43 -9.48 -19.39
N ILE A 395 -27.67 -8.50 -19.92
CA ILE A 395 -27.90 -7.94 -21.26
C ILE A 395 -27.69 -9.02 -22.33
N GLU A 396 -26.61 -9.81 -22.23
CA GLU A 396 -26.35 -10.91 -23.17
C GLU A 396 -27.51 -11.89 -23.18
N PHE A 397 -27.98 -12.32 -22.00
CA PHE A 397 -29.09 -13.26 -21.90
C PHE A 397 -30.38 -12.70 -22.51
N ALA A 398 -30.71 -11.44 -22.25
CA ALA A 398 -31.92 -10.81 -22.79
C ALA A 398 -31.89 -10.60 -24.33
N ARG A 399 -30.71 -10.59 -24.95
CA ARG A 399 -30.54 -10.44 -26.40
C ARG A 399 -30.61 -11.77 -27.18
N ASN A 400 -30.59 -12.92 -26.50
CA ASN A 400 -30.66 -14.26 -27.09
C ASN A 400 -32.01 -14.93 -26.80
#